data_AF-A0A914GIF4-F1
#
_entry.id   AF-A0A914GIF4-F1
#
_cell.length_a   1.000
_cell.length_b   1.000
_cell.length_c   1.000
_cell.angle_alpha   90.00
_cell.angle_beta   90.00
_cell.angle_gamma   90.00
#
_symmetry.space_group_name_H-M   'P 1'
#
loop_
_entity.id
_entity.type
_entity.pdbx_description
1 polymer ?
#
loop_
_entity_poly.entity_id
_entity_poly.type
_entity_poly.pdbx_seq_one_letter_code
_entity_poly.pdbx_strand_id
1 'polypeptide(L)'
;MFQNLEKQQNEKWGAILKWANDNHGLDLRATNNLIDPPQVTDKCHENVKRWLLSTNFWALHGINYGTEAGKSILIMMALVAGRITATEAAELSRLEQMYQAKIWGNVEWSHDIEHQTLCSRLSASALFYYFTSNSDVTKKISANA
;
A
#
# COMPACT_ATOMS: atom_id res chain seq x y z
N MET A 1 -14.55 18.12 14.34
CA MET A 1 -13.98 16.76 14.42
C MET A 1 -13.91 16.14 13.02
N PHE A 2 -15.03 15.72 12.41
CA PHE A 2 -15.02 15.05 11.09
C PHE A 2 -14.38 15.84 9.94
N GLN A 3 -14.55 17.16 9.88
CA GLN A 3 -13.88 18.01 8.86
C GLN A 3 -12.35 17.94 8.89
N ASN A 4 -11.75 17.64 10.05
CA ASN A 4 -10.28 17.52 10.16
C ASN A 4 -9.81 16.13 9.71
N LEU A 5 -10.62 15.08 9.91
CA LEU A 5 -10.32 13.75 9.38
C LEU A 5 -10.42 13.73 7.84
N GLU A 6 -11.50 14.27 7.29
CA GLU A 6 -11.70 14.34 5.83
C GLU A 6 -10.54 15.06 5.15
N LYS A 7 -10.08 16.19 5.73
CA LYS A 7 -8.91 16.91 5.24
C LYS A 7 -7.65 16.03 5.23
N GLN A 8 -7.38 15.31 6.32
CA GLN A 8 -6.22 14.42 6.41
C GLN A 8 -6.31 13.24 5.43
N GLN A 9 -7.49 12.65 5.26
CA GLN A 9 -7.73 11.58 4.27
C GLN A 9 -7.48 12.10 2.85
N ASN A 10 -8.04 13.25 2.50
CA ASN A 10 -7.86 13.86 1.18
C ASN A 10 -6.39 14.23 0.92
N GLU A 11 -5.68 14.78 1.90
CA GLU A 11 -4.26 15.12 1.76
C GLU A 11 -3.39 13.87 1.58
N LYS A 12 -3.53 12.88 2.47
CA LYS A 12 -2.65 11.72 2.51
C LYS A 12 -3.02 10.66 1.48
N TRP A 13 -4.27 10.19 1.46
CA TRP A 13 -4.71 9.19 0.48
C TRP A 13 -4.88 9.79 -0.91
N GLY A 14 -5.30 11.06 -1.01
CA GLY A 14 -5.39 11.74 -2.31
C GLY A 14 -4.03 11.84 -3.00
N ALA A 15 -2.93 12.04 -2.27
CA ALA A 15 -1.59 12.03 -2.84
C ALA A 15 -1.19 10.66 -3.41
N ILE A 16 -1.59 9.55 -2.77
CA ILE A 16 -1.36 8.18 -3.27
C ILE A 16 -2.26 7.89 -4.47
N LEU A 17 -3.54 8.26 -4.40
CA LEU A 17 -4.51 8.07 -5.47
C LEU A 17 -4.10 8.83 -6.74
N LYS A 18 -3.75 10.11 -6.60
CA LYS A 18 -3.27 10.94 -7.72
C LYS A 18 -2.03 10.33 -8.35
N TRP A 19 -1.05 9.94 -7.54
CA TRP A 19 0.16 9.31 -8.06
C TRP A 19 -0.15 8.00 -8.79
N ALA A 20 -1.00 7.14 -8.25
CA ALA A 20 -1.36 5.88 -8.90
C ALA A 20 -2.11 6.11 -10.22
N ASN A 21 -3.01 7.09 -10.27
CA ASN A 21 -3.70 7.51 -11.49
C ASN A 21 -2.71 8.03 -12.54
N ASP A 22 -1.79 8.90 -12.16
CA ASP A 22 -0.82 9.51 -13.07
C ASP A 22 0.19 8.47 -13.61
N ASN A 23 0.69 7.58 -12.74
CA ASN A 23 1.75 6.62 -13.08
C ASN A 23 1.24 5.33 -13.74
N HIS A 24 0.00 4.92 -13.46
CA HIS A 24 -0.56 3.64 -13.93
C HIS A 24 -1.84 3.80 -14.74
N GLY A 25 -2.32 5.03 -14.95
CA GLY A 25 -3.50 5.30 -15.79
C GLY A 25 -4.78 4.66 -15.28
N LEU A 26 -5.00 4.69 -13.96
CA LEU A 26 -6.10 3.97 -13.30
C LEU A 26 -7.44 4.73 -13.34
N ASP A 27 -7.44 6.06 -13.35
CA ASP A 27 -8.64 6.92 -13.28
C ASP A 27 -9.59 6.55 -12.11
N LEU A 28 -9.02 6.15 -10.97
CA LEU A 28 -9.76 5.87 -9.76
C LEU A 28 -10.20 7.16 -9.07
N ARG A 29 -11.38 7.13 -8.45
CA ARG A 29 -11.95 8.26 -7.70
C ARG A 29 -12.25 7.84 -6.27
N ALA A 30 -12.04 8.76 -5.34
CA ALA A 30 -12.49 8.58 -3.97
C ALA A 30 -14.01 8.79 -3.88
N THR A 31 -14.63 8.19 -2.87
CA THR A 31 -16.05 8.40 -2.54
C THR A 31 -16.22 8.61 -1.05
N ASN A 32 -17.23 9.41 -0.69
CA ASN A 32 -17.77 9.53 0.66
C ASN A 32 -19.15 8.89 0.79
N ASN A 33 -19.63 8.22 -0.28
CA ASN A 33 -20.93 7.57 -0.32
C ASN A 33 -20.75 6.05 -0.16
N LEU A 34 -21.49 5.47 0.79
CA LEU A 34 -21.52 4.03 1.05
C LEU A 34 -22.43 3.27 0.06
N ILE A 35 -23.44 3.95 -0.50
CA ILE A 35 -24.50 3.33 -1.30
C ILE A 35 -24.09 3.21 -2.77
N ASP A 36 -23.35 4.19 -3.29
CA ASP A 36 -22.93 4.23 -4.69
C ASP A 36 -21.40 4.37 -4.77
N PRO A 37 -20.66 3.24 -4.74
CA PRO A 37 -19.22 3.29 -4.89
C PRO A 37 -18.82 3.66 -6.33
N PRO A 38 -17.67 4.33 -6.50
CA PRO A 38 -17.20 4.76 -7.80
C PRO A 38 -16.91 3.53 -8.65
N GLN A 39 -17.39 3.56 -9.90
CA GLN A 39 -17.19 2.47 -10.84
C GLN A 39 -15.72 2.35 -11.20
N VAL A 40 -15.17 1.14 -11.05
CA VAL A 40 -13.82 0.82 -11.50
C VAL A 40 -13.92 0.41 -12.96
N THR A 41 -13.29 1.19 -13.85
CA THR A 41 -13.35 0.92 -15.29
C THR A 41 -12.59 -0.36 -15.67
N ASP A 42 -13.01 -1.03 -16.74
CA ASP A 42 -12.27 -2.18 -17.29
C ASP A 42 -10.81 -1.83 -17.63
N LYS A 43 -10.58 -0.59 -18.06
CA LYS A 43 -9.24 -0.06 -18.33
C LYS A 43 -8.39 -0.01 -17.06
N CYS A 44 -8.97 0.42 -15.92
CA CYS A 44 -8.28 0.36 -14.63
C CYS A 44 -7.91 -1.08 -14.29
N HIS A 45 -8.85 -2.02 -14.41
CA HIS A 45 -8.62 -3.43 -14.12
C HIS A 45 -7.48 -4.00 -14.97
N GLU A 46 -7.51 -3.74 -16.27
CA GLU A 46 -6.50 -4.20 -17.22
C GLU A 46 -5.12 -3.57 -16.94
N ASN A 47 -5.06 -2.30 -16.53
CA ASN A 47 -3.80 -1.64 -16.20
C ASN A 47 -3.18 -2.20 -14.90
N VAL A 48 -3.99 -2.44 -13.87
CA VAL A 48 -3.51 -3.10 -12.64
C VAL A 48 -3.06 -4.52 -12.95
N LYS A 49 -3.83 -5.28 -13.74
CA LYS A 49 -3.48 -6.63 -14.17
C LYS A 49 -2.17 -6.65 -14.93
N ARG A 50 -1.97 -5.75 -15.89
CA ARG A 50 -0.71 -5.63 -16.64
C ARG A 50 0.47 -5.33 -15.73
N TRP A 51 0.29 -4.44 -14.75
CA TRP A 51 1.31 -4.14 -13.76
C TRP A 51 1.68 -5.39 -12.93
N LEU A 52 0.68 -6.12 -12.42
CA LEU A 52 0.91 -7.37 -11.68
C LEU A 52 1.64 -8.43 -12.54
N LEU A 53 1.20 -8.62 -13.78
CA LEU A 53 1.79 -9.59 -14.72
C LEU A 53 3.18 -9.19 -15.23
N SER A 54 3.60 -7.93 -15.04
CA SER A 54 4.98 -7.50 -15.31
C SER A 54 5.99 -8.02 -14.28
N THR A 55 5.50 -8.55 -13.15
CA THR A 55 6.33 -9.10 -12.07
C THR A 55 6.41 -10.62 -12.17
N ASN A 56 7.51 -11.21 -11.68
CA ASN A 56 7.61 -12.67 -11.58
C ASN A 56 6.74 -13.20 -10.42
N PHE A 57 6.53 -14.52 -10.39
CA PHE A 57 5.65 -15.17 -9.41
C PHE A 57 6.01 -14.85 -7.94
N TRP A 58 7.29 -14.79 -7.60
CA TRP A 58 7.73 -14.51 -6.24
C TRP A 58 7.50 -13.04 -5.87
N ALA A 59 7.85 -12.12 -6.77
CA ALA A 59 7.58 -10.71 -6.59
C ALA A 59 6.06 -10.45 -6.43
N LEU A 60 5.23 -11.13 -7.23
CA LEU A 60 3.77 -11.08 -7.12
C LEU A 60 3.28 -11.57 -5.75
N HIS A 61 3.88 -12.62 -5.19
CA HIS A 61 3.55 -13.08 -3.83
C HIS A 61 3.89 -12.03 -2.77
N GLY A 62 5.04 -11.35 -2.91
CA GLY A 62 5.41 -10.21 -2.07
C GLY A 62 4.34 -9.11 -2.13
N ILE A 63 3.90 -8.73 -3.33
CA ILE A 63 2.83 -7.75 -3.55
C ILE A 63 1.51 -8.20 -2.89
N ASN A 64 1.11 -9.46 -3.06
CA ASN A 64 -0.13 -9.97 -2.47
C ASN A 64 -0.08 -9.89 -0.94
N TYR A 65 0.99 -10.38 -0.33
CA TYR A 65 1.16 -10.37 1.12
C TYR A 65 1.11 -8.95 1.72
N GLY A 66 1.77 -7.99 1.07
CA GLY A 66 1.75 -6.59 1.50
C GLY A 66 0.38 -5.93 1.30
N THR A 67 -0.29 -6.22 0.18
CA THR A 67 -1.64 -5.74 -0.11
C THR A 67 -2.64 -6.27 0.92
N GLU A 68 -2.55 -7.53 1.31
CA GLU A 68 -3.41 -8.13 2.34
C GLU A 68 -3.12 -7.58 3.74
N ALA A 69 -1.88 -7.21 4.04
CA ALA A 69 -1.49 -6.60 5.30
C ALA A 69 -1.99 -5.15 5.42
N GLY A 70 -1.70 -4.32 4.41
CA GLY A 70 -2.11 -2.91 4.36
C GLY A 70 -3.53 -2.65 3.87
N LYS A 71 -4.25 -3.70 3.45
CA LYS A 71 -5.63 -3.64 2.90
C LYS A 71 -5.79 -2.69 1.71
N SER A 72 -4.71 -2.42 0.98
CA SER A 72 -4.72 -1.47 -0.13
C SER A 72 -3.63 -1.79 -1.14
N ILE A 73 -4.05 -2.08 -2.38
CA ILE A 73 -3.12 -2.29 -3.48
C ILE A 73 -2.41 -1.00 -3.87
N LEU A 74 -3.07 0.16 -3.74
CA LEU A 74 -2.46 1.46 -4.08
C LEU A 74 -1.31 1.81 -3.13
N ILE A 75 -1.48 1.54 -1.84
CA ILE A 75 -0.40 1.70 -0.84
C ILE A 75 0.75 0.74 -1.18
N MET A 76 0.44 -0.52 -1.52
CA MET A 76 1.46 -1.49 -1.87
C MET A 76 2.22 -1.11 -3.16
N MET A 77 1.53 -0.60 -4.17
CA MET A 77 2.14 -0.07 -5.41
C MET A 77 3.11 1.07 -5.09
N ALA A 78 2.72 2.01 -4.22
CA ALA A 78 3.58 3.11 -3.81
C ALA A 78 4.81 2.63 -3.01
N LEU A 79 4.61 1.63 -2.14
CA LEU A 79 5.68 1.05 -1.34
C LEU A 79 6.75 0.38 -2.22
N VAL A 80 6.35 -0.50 -3.15
CA VAL A 80 7.32 -1.19 -4.03
C VAL A 80 7.94 -0.28 -5.09
N ALA A 81 7.27 0.82 -5.43
CA ALA A 81 7.85 1.89 -6.24
C ALA A 81 8.87 2.74 -5.47
N GLY A 82 9.06 2.50 -4.16
CA GLY A 82 9.96 3.29 -3.30
C GLY A 82 9.47 4.71 -3.04
N ARG A 83 8.19 5.00 -3.29
CA ARG A 83 7.59 6.33 -3.07
C ARG A 83 7.34 6.61 -1.60
N ILE A 84 7.01 5.55 -0.85
CA ILE A 84 6.77 5.59 0.59
C ILE A 84 7.55 4.46 1.26
N THR A 85 7.90 4.67 2.51
CA THR A 85 8.49 3.67 3.39
C THR A 85 7.44 2.72 3.95
N ALA A 86 7.87 1.59 4.51
CA ALA A 86 6.95 0.63 5.15
C ALA A 86 6.24 1.25 6.36
N THR A 87 6.92 2.15 7.10
CA THR A 87 6.31 2.89 8.21
C THR A 87 5.22 3.83 7.72
N GLU A 88 5.50 4.63 6.68
CA GLU A 88 4.49 5.51 6.07
C GLU A 88 3.31 4.71 5.51
N ALA A 89 3.56 3.55 4.89
CA ALA A 89 2.51 2.66 4.42
C ALA A 89 1.63 2.13 5.57
N ALA A 90 2.23 1.78 6.72
CA ALA A 90 1.49 1.37 7.91
C ALA A 90 0.65 2.51 8.49
N GLU A 91 1.21 3.71 8.56
CA GLU A 91 0.49 4.92 9.00
C GLU A 91 -0.67 5.27 8.06
N LEU A 92 -0.46 5.20 6.75
CA LEU A 92 -1.49 5.44 5.73
C LEU A 92 -2.63 4.42 5.85
N SER A 93 -2.30 3.15 6.10
CA SER A 93 -3.30 2.09 6.28
C SER A 93 -4.14 2.26 7.54
N ARG A 94 -3.60 2.95 8.57
CA ARG A 94 -4.23 3.15 9.88
C ARG A 94 -4.63 4.59 10.16
N LEU A 95 -4.71 5.42 9.12
CA LEU A 95 -4.88 6.87 9.24
C LEU A 95 -6.06 7.27 10.13
N GLU A 96 -7.22 6.64 9.92
CA GLU A 96 -8.42 6.90 10.70
C GLU A 96 -8.28 6.47 12.16
N GLN A 97 -7.74 5.28 12.40
CA GLN A 97 -7.53 4.78 13.75
C GLN A 97 -6.55 5.67 14.53
N MET A 98 -5.47 6.12 13.89
CA MET A 98 -4.54 7.07 14.50
C MET A 98 -5.21 8.41 14.82
N TYR A 99 -6.12 8.88 13.97
CA TYR A 99 -6.90 10.08 14.22
C TYR A 99 -7.85 9.88 15.42
N GLN A 100 -8.55 8.76 15.46
CA GLN A 100 -9.48 8.41 16.53
C GLN A 100 -8.76 8.25 17.88
N ALA A 101 -7.59 7.61 17.91
CA ALA A 101 -6.78 7.45 19.11
C ALA A 101 -6.32 8.79 19.71
N LYS A 102 -6.09 9.82 18.88
CA LYS A 102 -5.76 11.18 19.38
C LYS A 102 -6.93 11.84 20.12
N ILE A 103 -8.16 11.42 19.84
CA ILE A 103 -9.36 12.06 20.37
C ILE A 103 -9.94 11.26 21.52
N TRP A 104 -9.93 9.93 21.40
CA TRP A 104 -10.53 9.01 22.37
C TRP A 104 -9.52 8.27 23.23
N GLY A 105 -8.24 8.55 23.05
CA GLY A 105 -7.15 7.92 23.78
C GLY A 105 -6.57 6.71 23.04
N ASN A 106 -5.29 6.44 23.33
CA ASN A 106 -4.58 5.30 22.80
C ASN A 106 -4.78 4.09 23.71
N VAL A 107 -5.08 2.92 23.13
CA VAL A 107 -5.01 1.65 23.87
C VAL A 107 -3.58 1.15 23.76
N GLU A 108 -2.79 1.45 24.80
CA GLU A 108 -1.40 0.99 24.92
C GLU A 108 -1.29 -0.52 24.67
N TRP A 109 -0.15 -0.94 24.12
CA TRP A 109 0.12 -2.31 23.67
C TRP A 109 -0.70 -2.76 22.47
N SER A 110 -2.03 -2.61 22.48
CA SER A 110 -2.86 -3.02 21.34
C SER A 110 -2.51 -2.22 20.09
N HIS A 111 -2.57 -0.89 20.17
CA HIS A 111 -2.30 -0.03 19.02
C HIS A 111 -0.81 -0.02 18.64
N ASP A 112 0.09 -0.21 19.61
CA ASP A 112 1.54 -0.22 19.39
C ASP A 112 1.98 -1.52 18.72
N ILE A 113 1.54 -2.68 19.23
CA ILE A 113 1.82 -3.99 18.63
C ILE A 113 1.25 -4.06 17.22
N GLU A 114 0.03 -3.56 17.01
CA GLU A 114 -0.56 -3.52 15.69
C GLU A 114 0.27 -2.68 14.72
N HIS A 115 0.72 -1.48 15.13
CA HIS A 115 1.59 -0.64 14.32
C HIS A 115 2.89 -1.37 13.94
N GLN A 116 3.60 -1.91 14.94
CA GLN A 116 4.88 -2.58 14.71
C GLN A 116 4.72 -3.85 13.88
N THR A 117 3.63 -4.60 14.09
CA THR A 117 3.29 -5.77 13.28
C THR A 117 3.04 -5.38 11.83
N LEU A 118 2.27 -4.31 11.59
CA LEU A 118 1.98 -3.86 10.23
C LEU A 118 3.26 -3.36 9.52
N CYS A 119 4.08 -2.57 10.20
CA CYS A 119 5.40 -2.14 9.70
C CYS A 119 6.28 -3.34 9.36
N SER A 120 6.34 -4.34 10.24
CA SER A 120 7.13 -5.56 10.03
C SER A 120 6.66 -6.33 8.80
N ARG A 121 5.35 -6.54 8.66
CA ARG A 121 4.74 -7.25 7.52
C ARG A 121 4.96 -6.53 6.20
N LEU A 122 4.77 -5.20 6.16
CA LEU A 122 5.00 -4.40 4.97
C LEU A 122 6.48 -4.32 4.61
N SER A 123 7.37 -4.24 5.59
CA SER A 123 8.83 -4.28 5.36
C SER A 123 9.26 -5.63 4.79
N ALA A 124 8.80 -6.74 5.37
CA ALA A 124 9.09 -8.09 4.88
C ALA A 124 8.58 -8.29 3.46
N SER A 125 7.35 -7.85 3.18
CA SER A 125 6.75 -7.84 1.84
C SER A 125 7.59 -7.08 0.82
N ALA A 126 8.00 -5.85 1.15
CA ALA A 126 8.79 -5.00 0.26
C ALA A 126 10.18 -5.61 -0.01
N LEU A 127 10.87 -6.05 1.04
CA LEU A 127 12.19 -6.70 0.90
C LEU A 127 12.09 -7.97 0.06
N PHE A 128 11.09 -8.81 0.30
CA PHE A 128 10.87 -10.02 -0.50
C PHE A 128 10.62 -9.68 -1.96
N TYR A 129 9.77 -8.68 -2.24
CA TYR A 129 9.55 -8.17 -3.60
C TYR A 129 10.88 -7.74 -4.23
N TYR A 130 11.68 -6.89 -3.58
CA TYR A 130 12.92 -6.36 -4.15
C TYR A 130 13.98 -7.43 -4.40
N PHE A 131 14.13 -8.40 -3.51
CA PHE A 131 15.11 -9.48 -3.69
C PHE A 131 14.69 -10.49 -4.75
N THR A 132 13.38 -10.68 -4.94
CA THR A 132 12.87 -11.63 -5.93
C THR A 132 12.64 -11.00 -7.30
N SER A 133 12.42 -9.69 -7.38
CA SER A 133 12.27 -8.95 -8.64
C SER A 133 13.60 -8.77 -9.38
N ASN A 134 14.72 -8.67 -8.65
CA ASN A 134 16.05 -8.47 -9.22
C ASN A 134 16.76 -9.81 -9.46
N SER A 135 16.56 -10.41 -10.65
CA SER A 135 17.21 -11.68 -11.05
C SER A 135 18.75 -11.64 -11.04
N ASP A 136 19.36 -10.45 -11.07
CA ASP A 136 20.81 -10.27 -11.07
C ASP A 136 21.46 -10.51 -9.70
N VAL A 137 20.72 -10.29 -8.61
CA VAL A 137 21.20 -10.59 -7.25
C VAL A 137 21.27 -12.11 -7.04
N THR A 138 20.26 -12.83 -7.50
CA THR A 138 20.22 -14.30 -7.43
C THR A 138 21.26 -14.98 -8.32
N LYS A 139 21.54 -14.45 -9.52
CA LYS A 139 22.55 -15.01 -10.44
C LYS A 139 23.99 -14.83 -9.94
N LYS A 140 24.31 -13.71 -9.28
CA LYS A 140 25.66 -13.45 -8.73
C LYS A 140 26.01 -14.37 -7.57
N ILE A 141 25.04 -14.77 -6.74
CA ILE A 141 25.27 -15.65 -5.60
C ILE A 141 25.51 -17.09 -6.06
N SER A 142 24.77 -17.57 -7.07
CA SER A 142 24.97 -18.91 -7.65
C SER A 142 26.23 -19.05 -8.50
N ALA A 143 26.82 -17.94 -8.98
CA ALA A 143 28.04 -17.95 -9.76
C ALA A 143 29.32 -17.91 -8.91
N ASN A 144 29.19 -17.57 -7.61
CA ASN A 144 30.29 -17.48 -6.66
C ASN A 144 30.25 -18.60 -5.59
N ALA A 145 29.38 -19.60 -5.77
CA ALA A 145 29.27 -20.81 -4.94
C ALA A 145 29.72 -22.02 -5.77
#